data_AF-A0A6P2CMD4-F1
#
_entry.id   AF-A0A6P2CMD4-F1
#
_cell.length_a   1.000
_cell.length_b   1.000
_cell.length_c   1.000
_cell.angle_alpha   90.00
_cell.angle_beta   90.00
_cell.angle_gamma   90.00
#
_symmetry.space_group_name_H-M   'P 1'
#
loop_
_entity.id
_entity.type
_entity.pdbx_description
1 polymer ?
#
loop_
_entity_poly.entity_id
_entity_poly.type
_entity_poly.pdbx_seq_one_letter_code
_entity_poly.pdbx_strand_id
1 'polypeptide(L)'
;MYNINEEIRKIRLKNNLTQTEFSGLLGVSHQTVSSWERGRTHPPLSVMRKISQIFNVSFSSINHLEETQSDRSHKKEKIANTFLCLLSKKNLYNITMADIASESGLPANQVALFFSTPSDILAFIASKIEQQILSISKNTQATNPFEMIADVILPVLYKNNHTLKILYSGNYANGEWLHFLEQRYIKWATPFFDDYSVQNTVISRSFAVELSVKMTLSIISTWLTQPIPAEPKVFRDCFLQLTKSSLQDIASF
;
A
#
# COMPACT_ATOMS: atom_id res chain seq x y z
N MET A 1 21.36 -17.86 12.15
CA MET A 1 20.59 -18.75 11.25
C MET A 1 19.60 -19.51 12.12
N TYR A 2 18.30 -19.23 12.00
CA TYR A 2 17.28 -19.87 12.83
C TYR A 2 17.03 -21.29 12.35
N ASN A 3 17.01 -22.26 13.26
CA ASN A 3 16.96 -23.68 12.90
C ASN A 3 15.82 -24.37 13.65
N ILE A 4 14.71 -24.60 12.95
CA ILE A 4 13.48 -25.20 13.50
C ILE A 4 13.70 -26.59 14.11
N ASN A 5 14.68 -27.33 13.62
CA ASN A 5 15.07 -28.63 14.18
C ASN A 5 15.56 -28.50 15.65
N GLU A 6 16.31 -27.44 15.97
CA GLU A 6 16.81 -27.16 17.31
C GLU A 6 15.67 -26.72 18.23
N GLU A 7 14.72 -25.93 17.73
CA GLU A 7 13.56 -25.53 18.54
C GLU A 7 12.65 -26.71 18.87
N ILE A 8 12.39 -27.61 17.91
CA ILE A 8 11.65 -28.86 18.19
C ILE A 8 12.38 -29.69 19.24
N ARG A 9 13.69 -29.84 19.10
CA ARG A 9 14.53 -30.58 20.05
C ARG A 9 14.50 -29.93 21.44
N LYS A 10 14.59 -28.60 21.53
CA LYS A 10 14.51 -27.85 22.79
C LYS A 10 13.15 -28.04 23.47
N ILE A 11 12.05 -27.92 22.73
CA ILE A 11 10.70 -28.13 23.27
C ILE A 11 10.57 -29.54 23.84
N ARG A 12 11.03 -30.56 23.10
CA ARG A 12 11.01 -31.95 23.57
C ARG A 12 11.84 -32.13 24.86
N LEU A 13 13.08 -31.64 24.86
CA LEU A 13 13.99 -31.79 26.00
C LEU A 13 13.51 -31.02 27.24
N LYS A 14 12.93 -29.83 27.07
CA LYS A 14 12.35 -29.02 28.16
C LYS A 14 11.20 -29.74 28.87
N ASN A 15 10.51 -30.63 28.16
CA ASN A 15 9.42 -31.44 28.70
C ASN A 15 9.88 -32.84 29.14
N ASN A 16 11.19 -33.11 29.17
CA ASN A 16 11.78 -34.40 29.55
C ASN A 16 11.27 -35.60 28.74
N LEU A 17 10.94 -35.41 27.46
CA LEU A 17 10.39 -36.46 26.60
C LEU A 17 11.46 -37.11 25.73
N THR A 18 11.35 -38.43 25.55
CA THR A 18 12.04 -39.18 24.50
C THR A 18 11.46 -38.83 23.12
N GLN A 19 12.20 -39.09 22.04
CA GLN A 19 11.68 -38.91 20.68
C GLN A 19 10.43 -39.77 20.44
N THR A 20 10.36 -40.95 21.07
CA THR A 20 9.22 -41.88 20.96
C THR A 20 7.98 -41.29 21.62
N GLU A 21 8.08 -40.81 22.85
CA GLU A 21 6.96 -40.18 23.56
C GLU A 21 6.49 -38.91 22.85
N PHE A 22 7.43 -38.07 22.39
CA PHE A 22 7.13 -36.87 21.63
C PHE A 22 6.40 -37.19 20.32
N SER A 23 6.83 -38.22 19.59
CA SER A 23 6.16 -38.67 18.37
C SER A 23 4.74 -39.19 18.63
N GLY A 24 4.54 -39.91 19.74
CA GLY A 24 3.23 -40.40 20.18
C GLY A 24 2.24 -39.27 20.44
N LEU A 25 2.66 -38.21 21.16
CA LEU A 25 1.82 -37.04 21.43
C LEU A 25 1.39 -36.31 20.15
N LEU A 26 2.25 -36.29 19.12
CA LEU A 26 1.98 -35.61 17.86
C LEU A 26 1.21 -36.47 16.84
N GLY A 27 1.10 -37.78 17.09
CA GLY A 27 0.50 -38.74 16.17
C GLY A 27 1.32 -38.97 14.91
N VAL A 28 2.65 -38.97 15.02
CA VAL A 28 3.59 -39.23 13.92
C VAL A 28 4.59 -40.33 14.30
N SER A 29 5.32 -40.87 13.34
CA SER A 29 6.33 -41.90 13.65
C SER A 29 7.58 -41.33 14.32
N HIS A 30 8.26 -42.14 15.13
CA HIS A 30 9.55 -41.81 15.72
C HIS A 30 10.59 -41.35 14.67
N GLN A 31 10.63 -42.02 13.52
CA GLN A 31 11.54 -41.68 12.42
C GLN A 31 11.27 -40.27 11.88
N THR A 32 10.00 -39.84 11.89
CA THR A 32 9.59 -38.51 11.44
C THR A 32 10.17 -37.43 12.36
N VAL A 33 10.01 -37.58 13.68
CA VAL A 33 10.60 -36.66 14.68
C VAL A 33 12.13 -36.66 14.59
N SER A 34 12.75 -37.83 14.47
CA SER A 34 14.21 -37.95 14.30
C SER A 34 14.72 -37.28 13.02
N SER A 35 13.94 -37.31 11.94
CA SER A 35 14.25 -36.60 10.69
C SER A 35 14.16 -35.09 10.84
N TRP A 36 13.14 -34.60 11.56
CA TRP A 36 12.99 -33.17 11.87
C TRP A 36 14.12 -32.64 12.72
N GLU A 37 14.48 -33.30 13.83
CA GLU A 37 15.54 -32.82 14.73
C GLU A 37 16.93 -32.84 14.09
N ARG A 38 17.14 -33.67 13.07
CA ARG A 38 18.38 -33.68 12.28
C ARG A 38 18.36 -32.74 11.07
N GLY A 39 17.28 -31.97 10.89
CA GLY A 39 17.12 -31.03 9.79
C GLY A 39 16.97 -31.68 8.41
N ARG A 40 16.63 -32.97 8.32
CA ARG A 40 16.47 -33.67 7.04
C ARG A 40 15.13 -33.39 6.38
N THR A 41 14.09 -33.16 7.19
CA THR A 41 12.74 -32.79 6.74
C THR A 41 12.15 -31.76 7.68
N HIS A 42 11.10 -31.06 7.25
CA HIS A 42 10.38 -30.09 8.08
C HIS A 42 9.01 -30.63 8.51
N PRO A 43 8.52 -30.28 9.73
CA PRO A 43 7.17 -30.60 10.11
C PRO A 43 6.16 -29.84 9.23
N PRO A 44 5.01 -30.42 8.88
CA PRO A 44 3.93 -29.65 8.28
C PRO A 44 3.35 -28.65 9.28
N LEU A 45 2.75 -27.56 8.78
CA LEU A 45 2.10 -26.53 9.61
C LEU A 45 1.08 -27.10 10.60
N SER A 46 0.34 -28.14 10.20
CA SER A 46 -0.61 -28.84 11.06
C SER A 46 0.04 -29.45 12.30
N VAL A 47 1.23 -30.03 12.16
CA VAL A 47 1.99 -30.58 13.29
C VAL A 47 2.59 -29.46 14.13
N MET A 48 3.12 -28.41 13.50
CA MET A 48 3.65 -27.26 14.25
C MET A 48 2.58 -26.61 15.15
N ARG A 49 1.33 -26.53 14.67
CA ARG A 49 0.19 -26.07 15.49
C ARG A 49 -0.10 -27.03 16.65
N LYS A 50 -0.07 -28.34 16.41
CA LYS A 50 -0.21 -29.33 17.49
C LYS A 50 0.88 -29.18 18.55
N ILE A 51 2.14 -28.97 18.15
CA ILE A 51 3.24 -28.73 19.09
C ILE A 51 2.96 -27.46 19.91
N SER A 52 2.52 -26.37 19.26
CA SER A 52 2.15 -25.12 19.95
C SER A 52 1.07 -25.34 21.00
N GLN A 53 0.01 -26.07 20.65
CA GLN A 53 -1.12 -26.36 21.53
C GLN A 53 -0.75 -27.27 22.71
N ILE A 54 -0.05 -28.39 22.43
CA ILE A 54 0.27 -29.41 23.45
C ILE A 54 1.27 -28.86 24.47
N PHE A 55 2.28 -28.11 24.01
CA PHE A 55 3.36 -27.64 24.88
C PHE A 55 3.20 -26.19 25.32
N ASN A 56 2.06 -25.56 25.00
CA ASN A 56 1.75 -24.16 25.30
C ASN A 56 2.90 -23.20 24.94
N VAL A 57 3.49 -23.42 23.77
CA VAL A 57 4.54 -22.56 23.22
C VAL A 57 3.96 -21.72 22.10
N SER A 58 4.43 -20.49 21.97
CA SER A 58 3.95 -19.60 20.90
C SER A 58 4.23 -20.23 19.53
N PHE A 59 3.22 -20.30 18.67
CA PHE A 59 3.37 -20.88 17.33
C PHE A 59 4.46 -20.16 16.53
N SER A 60 4.63 -18.85 16.73
CA SER A 60 5.71 -18.05 16.13
C SER A 60 7.12 -18.44 16.61
N SER A 61 7.25 -19.11 17.76
CA SER A 61 8.49 -19.69 18.27
C SER A 61 8.84 -21.05 17.66
N ILE A 62 7.90 -21.69 16.97
CA ILE A 62 8.14 -22.95 16.22
C ILE A 62 8.23 -22.63 14.73
N ASN A 63 7.32 -21.77 14.28
CA ASN A 63 7.11 -21.43 12.90
C ASN A 63 7.35 -19.93 12.69
N HIS A 64 8.57 -19.57 12.31
CA HIS A 64 8.87 -18.20 11.85
C HIS A 64 8.17 -17.82 10.52
N LEU A 65 7.25 -18.64 9.99
CA LEU A 65 6.35 -18.25 8.91
C LEU A 65 5.16 -17.41 9.39
N GLU A 66 4.94 -17.26 10.69
CA GLU A 66 4.21 -16.08 11.17
C GLU A 66 5.16 -14.90 11.15
N GLU A 67 5.35 -14.34 9.95
CA GLU A 67 5.93 -13.01 9.80
C GLU A 67 5.27 -12.08 10.80
N THR A 68 6.06 -11.41 11.63
CA THR A 68 5.50 -10.40 12.51
C THR A 68 4.78 -9.35 11.66
N GLN A 69 3.76 -8.66 12.19
CA GLN A 69 3.11 -7.58 11.46
C GLN A 69 4.14 -6.54 10.96
N SER A 70 5.21 -6.32 11.73
CA SER A 70 6.35 -5.49 11.36
C SER A 70 7.08 -6.03 10.12
N ASP A 71 7.41 -7.32 10.08
CA ASP A 71 8.10 -7.94 8.95
C ASP A 71 7.25 -7.92 7.68
N ARG A 72 5.95 -8.22 7.82
CA ARG A 72 5.00 -8.15 6.71
C ARG A 72 4.87 -6.75 6.15
N SER A 73 4.79 -5.74 7.01
CA SER A 73 4.78 -4.33 6.60
C SER A 73 6.07 -3.98 5.86
N HIS A 74 7.23 -4.35 6.41
CA HIS A 74 8.53 -4.07 5.79
C HIS A 74 8.66 -4.71 4.40
N LYS A 75 8.19 -5.94 4.22
CA LYS A 75 8.16 -6.60 2.89
C LYS A 75 7.25 -5.87 1.90
N LYS A 76 6.06 -5.42 2.33
CA LYS A 76 5.17 -4.61 1.49
C LYS A 76 5.84 -3.30 1.05
N GLU A 77 6.52 -2.61 1.97
CA GLU A 77 7.30 -1.40 1.65
C GLU A 77 8.41 -1.68 0.65
N LYS A 78 9.16 -2.77 0.86
CA LYS A 78 10.23 -3.18 -0.06
C LYS A 78 9.71 -3.39 -1.48
N ILE A 79 8.58 -4.09 -1.60
CA ILE A 79 7.94 -4.36 -2.90
C ILE A 79 7.46 -3.05 -3.54
N ALA A 80 6.79 -2.17 -2.78
CA ALA A 80 6.33 -0.88 -3.28
C ALA A 80 7.49 0.02 -3.75
N ASN A 81 8.58 0.10 -2.99
CA ASN A 81 9.77 0.86 -3.38
C ASN A 81 10.47 0.27 -4.60
N THR A 82 10.49 -1.06 -4.73
CA THR A 82 11.00 -1.75 -5.93
C THR A 82 10.17 -1.36 -7.14
N PHE A 83 8.86 -1.38 -7.02
CA PHE A 83 7.93 -0.95 -8.06
C PHE A 83 8.16 0.51 -8.48
N LEU A 84 8.30 1.43 -7.52
CA LEU A 84 8.63 2.85 -7.79
C LEU A 84 9.98 3.02 -8.47
N CYS A 85 10.99 2.25 -8.07
CA CYS A 85 12.31 2.26 -8.70
C CYS A 85 12.21 1.82 -10.16
N LEU A 86 11.47 0.75 -10.46
CA LEU A 86 11.23 0.28 -11.81
C LEU A 86 10.50 1.34 -12.66
N LEU A 87 9.50 2.03 -12.09
CA LEU A 87 8.79 3.13 -12.76
C LEU A 87 9.70 4.31 -13.10
N SER A 88 10.70 4.60 -12.25
CA SER A 88 11.66 5.68 -12.49
C SER A 88 12.63 5.40 -13.65
N LYS A 89 12.76 4.13 -14.09
CA LYS A 89 13.64 3.73 -15.20
C LYS A 89 12.96 4.08 -16.54
N LYS A 90 13.59 4.92 -17.36
CA LYS A 90 13.04 5.55 -18.58
C LYS A 90 12.52 4.62 -19.69
N ASN A 91 12.72 3.29 -19.61
CA ASN A 91 12.47 2.35 -20.71
C ASN A 91 11.37 1.32 -20.44
N LEU A 92 10.65 1.38 -19.32
CA LEU A 92 9.61 0.39 -18.98
C LEU A 92 8.21 1.00 -19.12
N TYR A 93 7.46 0.50 -20.10
CA TYR A 93 6.08 0.93 -20.37
C TYR A 93 5.04 0.01 -19.70
N ASN A 94 5.43 -1.22 -19.34
CA ASN A 94 4.56 -2.20 -18.70
C ASN A 94 5.36 -3.00 -17.67
N ILE A 95 5.09 -2.76 -16.37
CA ILE A 95 5.77 -3.47 -15.27
C ILE A 95 4.89 -4.63 -14.84
N THR A 96 5.44 -5.84 -14.89
CA THR A 96 4.75 -7.04 -14.44
C THR A 96 5.15 -7.41 -13.00
N MET A 97 4.34 -8.25 -12.35
CA MET A 97 4.71 -8.82 -11.05
C MET A 97 5.99 -9.67 -11.11
N ALA A 98 6.32 -10.24 -12.28
CA ALA A 98 7.57 -10.98 -12.48
C ALA A 98 8.79 -10.04 -12.46
N ASP A 99 8.68 -8.86 -13.08
CA ASP A 99 9.74 -7.84 -13.06
C ASP A 99 10.00 -7.36 -11.62
N ILE A 100 8.91 -7.10 -10.88
CA ILE A 100 8.98 -6.68 -9.48
C ILE A 100 9.60 -7.78 -8.60
N ALA A 101 9.22 -9.04 -8.80
CA ALA A 101 9.80 -10.16 -8.06
C ALA A 101 11.31 -10.27 -8.33
N SER A 102 11.71 -10.23 -9.61
CA SER A 102 13.10 -10.29 -10.04
C SER A 102 13.95 -9.18 -9.40
N GLU A 103 13.48 -7.94 -9.44
CA GLU A 103 14.20 -6.79 -8.91
C GLU A 103 14.19 -6.71 -7.36
N SER A 104 13.12 -7.20 -6.72
CA SER A 104 12.97 -7.12 -5.25
C SER A 104 13.89 -8.08 -4.49
N GLY A 105 14.46 -9.07 -5.18
CA GLY A 105 15.20 -10.18 -4.57
C GLY A 105 14.35 -11.09 -3.69
N LEU A 106 13.02 -11.04 -3.82
CA LEU A 106 12.08 -11.93 -3.15
C LEU A 106 11.57 -13.00 -4.14
N PRO A 107 11.37 -14.25 -3.68
CA PRO A 107 10.72 -15.26 -4.51
C PRO A 107 9.33 -14.81 -4.99
N ALA A 108 8.99 -15.09 -6.26
CA ALA A 108 7.73 -14.65 -6.87
C ALA A 108 6.49 -15.11 -6.09
N ASN A 109 6.53 -16.32 -5.53
CA ASN A 109 5.47 -16.84 -4.68
C ASN A 109 5.30 -16.03 -3.38
N GLN A 110 6.36 -15.45 -2.82
CA GLN A 110 6.27 -14.55 -1.66
C GLN A 110 5.68 -13.20 -2.04
N VAL A 111 6.07 -12.64 -3.19
CA VAL A 111 5.52 -11.36 -3.68
C VAL A 111 4.00 -11.48 -3.92
N ALA A 112 3.57 -12.59 -4.53
CA ALA A 112 2.17 -12.90 -4.78
C ALA A 112 1.31 -13.05 -3.50
N LEU A 113 1.91 -13.31 -2.32
CA LEU A 113 1.18 -13.30 -1.04
C LEU A 113 0.81 -11.88 -0.57
N PHE A 114 1.47 -10.85 -1.12
CA PHE A 114 1.25 -9.46 -0.73
C PHE A 114 0.44 -8.68 -1.78
N PHE A 115 0.74 -8.90 -3.06
CA PHE A 115 0.14 -8.18 -4.18
C PHE A 115 -0.06 -9.13 -5.37
N SER A 116 -1.24 -9.11 -5.97
CA SER A 116 -1.57 -9.93 -7.15
C SER A 116 -1.29 -9.20 -8.45
N THR A 117 -1.41 -7.87 -8.43
CA THR A 117 -1.27 -6.99 -9.59
C THR A 117 -0.49 -5.70 -9.24
N PRO A 118 0.10 -5.01 -10.23
CA PRO A 118 0.67 -3.67 -10.02
C PRO A 118 -0.34 -2.68 -9.41
N SER A 119 -1.61 -2.78 -9.80
CA SER A 119 -2.70 -1.96 -9.24
C SER A 119 -2.89 -2.15 -7.73
N ASP A 120 -2.63 -3.35 -7.19
CA ASP A 120 -2.68 -3.57 -5.74
C ASP A 120 -1.59 -2.79 -5.01
N ILE A 121 -0.44 -2.58 -5.65
CA ILE A 121 0.67 -1.79 -5.11
C ILE A 121 0.31 -0.30 -5.14
N LEU A 122 -0.32 0.19 -6.21
CA LEU A 122 -0.84 1.56 -6.28
C LEU A 122 -1.88 1.81 -5.18
N ALA A 123 -2.81 0.87 -5.00
CA ALA A 123 -3.82 0.94 -3.95
C ALA A 123 -3.19 0.95 -2.55
N PHE A 124 -2.12 0.17 -2.34
CA PHE A 124 -1.35 0.21 -1.10
C PHE A 124 -0.68 1.56 -0.87
N ILE A 125 -0.02 2.13 -1.88
CA ILE A 125 0.61 3.47 -1.78
C ILE A 125 -0.45 4.54 -1.48
N ALA A 126 -1.57 4.53 -2.21
CA ALA A 126 -2.67 5.45 -1.99
C ALA A 126 -3.25 5.32 -0.56
N SER A 127 -3.45 4.09 -0.07
CA SER A 127 -3.98 3.85 1.28
C SER A 127 -3.07 4.42 2.38
N LYS A 128 -1.75 4.40 2.19
CA LYS A 128 -0.81 5.00 3.15
C LYS A 128 -0.91 6.52 3.18
N ILE A 129 -1.06 7.15 2.02
CA ILE A 129 -1.25 8.60 1.91
C ILE A 129 -2.58 8.99 2.55
N GLU A 130 -3.64 8.23 2.28
CA GLU A 130 -4.96 8.45 2.89
C GLU A 130 -4.96 8.28 4.41
N GLN A 131 -4.24 7.31 4.95
CA GLN A 131 -4.08 7.18 6.40
C GLN A 131 -3.42 8.43 7.01
N GLN A 132 -2.45 9.03 6.32
CA GLN A 132 -1.86 10.31 6.75
C GLN A 132 -2.89 11.44 6.69
N ILE A 133 -3.68 11.54 5.61
CA ILE A 133 -4.75 12.53 5.47
C ILE A 133 -5.77 12.37 6.62
N LEU A 134 -6.26 11.15 6.86
CA LEU A 134 -7.26 10.83 7.90
C LEU A 134 -6.75 11.13 9.31
N SER A 135 -5.45 10.98 9.55
CA SER A 135 -4.85 11.30 10.84
C SER A 135 -4.89 12.81 11.15
N ILE A 136 -4.81 13.64 10.12
CA ILE A 136 -4.81 15.11 10.23
C ILE A 136 -6.24 15.66 10.15
N SER A 137 -7.09 15.08 9.30
CA SER A 137 -8.46 15.56 9.05
C SER A 137 -9.36 15.51 10.29
N LYS A 138 -9.05 14.68 11.30
CA LYS A 138 -9.81 14.63 12.56
C LYS A 138 -9.84 15.97 13.31
N ASN A 139 -8.91 16.87 13.02
CA ASN A 139 -8.75 18.15 13.72
C ASN A 139 -9.12 19.37 12.85
N THR A 140 -9.63 19.18 11.63
CA THR A 140 -9.96 20.30 10.73
C THR A 140 -11.40 20.77 10.90
N GLN A 141 -11.60 22.09 10.79
CA GLN A 141 -12.93 22.73 10.78
C GLN A 141 -13.39 23.11 9.35
N ALA A 142 -12.59 22.79 8.32
CA ALA A 142 -12.90 23.17 6.95
C ALA A 142 -14.25 22.58 6.51
N THR A 143 -15.18 23.45 6.12
CA THR A 143 -16.51 23.06 5.60
C THR A 143 -16.51 22.91 4.08
N ASN A 144 -15.60 23.60 3.39
CA ASN A 144 -15.47 23.56 1.94
C ASN A 144 -14.48 22.47 1.48
N PRO A 145 -14.83 21.63 0.46
CA PRO A 145 -13.94 20.57 -0.03
C PRO A 145 -12.60 21.09 -0.57
N PHE A 146 -12.56 22.26 -1.20
CA PHE A 146 -11.33 22.85 -1.72
C PHE A 146 -10.44 23.42 -0.62
N GLU A 147 -11.02 23.98 0.45
CA GLU A 147 -10.26 24.38 1.64
C GLU A 147 -9.71 23.15 2.37
N MET A 148 -10.49 22.08 2.49
CA MET A 148 -10.00 20.80 3.02
C MET A 148 -8.83 20.27 2.19
N ILE A 149 -8.91 20.33 0.86
CA ILE A 149 -7.81 19.94 -0.01
C ILE A 149 -6.58 20.83 0.26
N ALA A 150 -6.77 22.15 0.28
CA ALA A 150 -5.70 23.11 0.44
C ALA A 150 -4.97 22.99 1.79
N ASP A 151 -5.73 22.82 2.87
CA ASP A 151 -5.23 22.89 4.24
C ASP A 151 -4.77 21.52 4.77
N VAL A 152 -5.37 20.42 4.32
CA VAL A 152 -5.06 19.07 4.83
C VAL A 152 -4.35 18.21 3.80
N ILE A 153 -4.82 18.20 2.55
CA ILE A 153 -4.34 17.25 1.54
C ILE A 153 -3.02 17.74 0.92
N LEU A 154 -2.92 19.00 0.49
CA LEU A 154 -1.70 19.52 -0.16
C LEU A 154 -0.43 19.31 0.70
N PRO A 155 -0.42 19.57 2.02
CA PRO A 155 0.76 19.29 2.85
C PRO A 155 1.17 17.81 2.89
N VAL A 156 0.20 16.90 2.93
CA VAL A 156 0.47 15.45 2.92
C VAL A 156 1.02 15.02 1.57
N LEU A 157 0.43 15.51 0.48
CA LEU A 157 0.92 15.22 -0.87
C LEU A 157 2.36 15.74 -1.05
N TYR A 158 2.65 16.96 -0.57
CA TYR A 158 4.00 17.52 -0.63
C TYR A 158 5.02 16.70 0.14
N LYS A 159 4.67 16.19 1.33
CA LYS A 159 5.54 15.28 2.11
C LYS A 159 5.88 14.00 1.35
N ASN A 160 4.99 13.56 0.47
CA ASN A 160 5.16 12.36 -0.37
C ASN A 160 5.53 12.72 -1.83
N ASN A 161 6.07 13.94 -2.07
CA ASN A 161 6.28 14.48 -3.42
C ASN A 161 7.16 13.59 -4.32
N HIS A 162 8.18 12.92 -3.78
CA HIS A 162 9.08 12.09 -4.58
C HIS A 162 8.32 10.91 -5.19
N THR A 163 7.59 10.17 -4.35
CA THR A 163 6.72 9.08 -4.78
C THR A 163 5.66 9.56 -5.75
N LEU A 164 4.95 10.65 -5.42
CA LEU A 164 3.90 11.17 -6.28
C LEU A 164 4.43 11.72 -7.60
N LYS A 165 5.61 12.33 -7.62
CA LYS A 165 6.26 12.78 -8.86
C LYS A 165 6.58 11.60 -9.75
N ILE A 166 7.01 10.46 -9.22
CA ILE A 166 7.18 9.23 -10.01
C ILE A 166 5.83 8.76 -10.59
N LEU A 167 4.76 8.75 -9.79
CA LEU A 167 3.43 8.29 -10.22
C LEU A 167 2.74 9.25 -11.20
N TYR A 168 3.00 10.56 -11.08
CA TYR A 168 2.52 11.62 -11.97
C TYR A 168 3.50 11.95 -13.11
N SER A 169 4.64 11.26 -13.21
CA SER A 169 5.57 11.40 -14.34
C SER A 169 5.69 10.09 -15.12
N GLY A 170 6.00 10.18 -16.41
CA GLY A 170 6.16 9.01 -17.28
C GLY A 170 4.83 8.44 -17.80
N ASN A 171 4.89 7.29 -18.47
CA ASN A 171 3.73 6.70 -19.17
C ASN A 171 2.62 6.22 -18.23
N TYR A 172 2.92 6.06 -16.94
CA TYR A 172 1.96 5.64 -15.91
C TYR A 172 1.05 6.79 -15.44
N ALA A 173 1.53 8.04 -15.57
CA ALA A 173 0.85 9.26 -15.11
C ALA A 173 -0.41 9.62 -15.91
N ASN A 174 -0.39 9.35 -17.22
CA ASN A 174 -1.50 9.60 -18.14
C ASN A 174 -2.37 8.35 -18.36
N GLY A 175 -2.24 7.33 -17.50
CA GLY A 175 -2.93 6.05 -17.63
C GLY A 175 -3.55 5.57 -16.31
N GLU A 176 -3.07 4.45 -15.80
CA GLU A 176 -3.71 3.73 -14.70
C GLU A 176 -3.77 4.49 -13.37
N TRP A 177 -2.74 5.28 -13.03
CA TRP A 177 -2.71 6.02 -11.76
C TRP A 177 -3.79 7.10 -11.71
N LEU A 178 -3.86 7.97 -12.73
CA LEU A 178 -4.86 9.03 -12.78
C LEU A 178 -6.27 8.45 -12.87
N HIS A 179 -6.47 7.42 -13.71
CA HIS A 179 -7.76 6.72 -13.79
C HIS A 179 -8.17 6.11 -12.44
N PHE A 180 -7.24 5.48 -11.72
CA PHE A 180 -7.48 4.94 -10.38
C PHE A 180 -7.94 6.04 -9.41
N LEU A 181 -7.26 7.20 -9.39
CA LEU A 181 -7.64 8.32 -8.52
C LEU A 181 -8.98 8.94 -8.92
N GLU A 182 -9.26 9.09 -10.21
CA GLU A 182 -10.55 9.61 -10.71
C GLU A 182 -11.70 8.73 -10.19
N GLN A 183 -11.64 7.42 -10.42
CA GLN A 183 -12.68 6.49 -9.97
C GLN A 183 -12.88 6.51 -8.45
N ARG A 184 -11.78 6.71 -7.72
CA ARG A 184 -11.80 6.76 -6.26
C ARG A 184 -12.41 8.06 -5.73
N TYR A 185 -12.03 9.21 -6.26
CA TYR A 185 -12.44 10.52 -5.73
C TYR A 185 -13.72 11.07 -6.34
N ILE A 186 -14.23 10.54 -7.45
CA ILE A 186 -15.60 10.83 -7.92
C ILE A 186 -16.63 10.50 -6.82
N LYS A 187 -16.49 9.35 -6.16
CA LYS A 187 -17.40 8.94 -5.06
C LYS A 187 -17.33 9.90 -3.88
N TRP A 188 -16.13 10.37 -3.54
CA TRP A 188 -15.93 11.35 -2.46
C TRP A 188 -16.47 12.74 -2.83
N ALA A 189 -16.31 13.16 -4.09
CA ALA A 189 -16.76 14.47 -4.56
C ALA A 189 -18.28 14.55 -4.72
N THR A 190 -18.94 13.42 -4.98
CA THR A 190 -20.38 13.34 -5.30
C THR A 190 -21.30 14.08 -4.32
N PRO A 191 -21.18 13.91 -2.99
CA PRO A 191 -22.08 14.57 -2.02
C PRO A 191 -22.00 16.11 -2.05
N PHE A 192 -20.88 16.69 -2.49
CA PHE A 192 -20.74 18.15 -2.59
C PHE A 192 -21.56 18.76 -3.73
N PHE A 193 -22.20 17.93 -4.56
CA PHE A 193 -23.05 18.33 -5.68
C PHE A 193 -24.51 17.95 -5.42
N ASP A 194 -24.93 17.69 -4.17
CA ASP A 194 -26.31 17.29 -3.87
C ASP A 194 -27.32 18.41 -4.17
N ASP A 195 -26.93 19.67 -3.97
CA ASP A 195 -27.75 20.85 -4.31
C ASP A 195 -27.63 21.28 -5.79
N TYR A 196 -27.04 20.44 -6.65
CA TYR A 196 -26.85 20.76 -8.06
C TYR A 196 -28.19 20.86 -8.80
N SER A 197 -28.59 22.08 -9.16
CA SER A 197 -29.81 22.36 -9.93
C SER A 197 -29.56 22.33 -11.43
N VAL A 198 -30.26 21.42 -12.11
CA VAL A 198 -30.20 21.25 -13.58
C VAL A 198 -30.86 22.42 -14.33
N GLN A 199 -31.71 23.22 -13.65
CA GLN A 199 -32.51 24.26 -14.29
C GLN A 199 -31.67 25.41 -14.90
N ASN A 200 -30.42 25.57 -14.47
CA ASN A 200 -29.56 26.70 -14.85
C ASN A 200 -28.24 26.27 -15.52
N THR A 201 -28.08 25.01 -15.92
CA THR A 201 -26.78 24.49 -16.41
C THR A 201 -26.91 23.63 -17.66
N VAL A 202 -25.98 23.79 -18.61
CA VAL A 202 -25.92 23.02 -19.87
C VAL A 202 -25.47 21.56 -19.67
N ILE A 203 -24.80 21.27 -18.54
CA ILE A 203 -24.16 19.98 -18.27
C ILE A 203 -24.85 19.21 -17.14
N SER A 204 -24.73 17.88 -17.16
CA SER A 204 -25.29 17.01 -16.12
C SER A 204 -24.50 17.06 -14.81
N ARG A 205 -25.14 16.71 -13.70
CA ARG A 205 -24.48 16.57 -12.38
C ARG A 205 -23.29 15.62 -12.44
N SER A 206 -23.42 14.48 -13.12
CA SER A 206 -22.33 13.50 -13.25
C SER A 206 -21.14 14.06 -14.01
N PHE A 207 -21.39 14.78 -15.10
CA PHE A 207 -20.36 15.46 -15.87
C PHE A 207 -19.66 16.54 -15.03
N ALA A 208 -20.42 17.33 -14.26
CA ALA A 208 -19.85 18.35 -13.38
C ALA A 208 -18.94 17.77 -12.28
N VAL A 209 -19.36 16.67 -11.64
CA VAL A 209 -18.54 15.95 -10.64
C VAL A 209 -17.24 15.43 -11.28
N GLU A 210 -17.37 14.72 -12.41
CA GLU A 210 -16.23 14.13 -13.11
C GLU A 210 -15.23 15.21 -13.56
N LEU A 211 -15.74 16.30 -14.15
CA LEU A 211 -14.92 17.43 -14.59
C LEU A 211 -14.21 18.09 -13.40
N SER A 212 -14.91 18.28 -12.27
CA SER A 212 -14.33 18.90 -11.08
C SER A 212 -13.19 18.08 -10.49
N VAL A 213 -13.36 16.75 -10.41
CA VAL A 213 -12.31 15.83 -9.97
C VAL A 213 -11.12 15.88 -10.94
N LYS A 214 -11.37 15.81 -12.25
CA LYS A 214 -10.31 15.87 -13.27
C LYS A 214 -9.52 17.16 -13.19
N MET A 215 -10.18 18.31 -13.13
CA MET A 215 -9.51 19.62 -13.01
C MET A 215 -8.69 19.71 -11.72
N THR A 216 -9.24 19.25 -10.60
CA THR A 216 -8.53 19.24 -9.31
C THR A 216 -7.27 18.38 -9.37
N LEU A 217 -7.38 17.16 -9.91
CA LEU A 217 -6.25 16.25 -10.08
C LEU A 217 -5.21 16.84 -11.04
N SER A 218 -5.63 17.53 -12.11
CA SER A 218 -4.74 18.21 -13.05
C SER A 218 -3.96 19.34 -12.38
N ILE A 219 -4.61 20.16 -11.53
CA ILE A 219 -3.91 21.22 -10.78
C ILE A 219 -2.85 20.60 -9.86
N ILE A 220 -3.24 19.58 -9.09
CA ILE A 220 -2.35 18.90 -8.14
C ILE A 220 -1.18 18.22 -8.85
N SER A 221 -1.44 17.48 -9.93
CA SER A 221 -0.39 16.79 -10.68
C SER A 221 0.58 17.78 -11.33
N THR A 222 0.06 18.87 -11.92
CA THR A 222 0.87 19.94 -12.53
C THR A 222 1.77 20.61 -11.50
N TRP A 223 1.27 20.83 -10.29
CA TRP A 223 2.06 21.38 -9.19
C TRP A 223 3.15 20.40 -8.71
N LEU A 224 2.80 19.14 -8.43
CA LEU A 224 3.75 18.15 -7.89
C LEU A 224 4.85 17.75 -8.88
N THR A 225 4.58 17.85 -10.18
CA THR A 225 5.54 17.48 -11.24
C THR A 225 6.56 18.57 -11.55
N GLN A 226 6.39 19.79 -11.02
CA GLN A 226 7.36 20.88 -11.17
C GLN A 226 8.77 20.44 -10.73
N PRO A 227 9.85 21.01 -11.33
CA PRO A 227 11.21 20.74 -10.88
C PRO A 227 11.39 20.97 -9.38
N ILE A 228 10.84 22.09 -8.90
CA ILE A 228 10.78 22.49 -7.49
C ILE A 228 9.34 22.96 -7.20
N PRO A 229 8.47 22.10 -6.66
CA PRO A 229 7.11 22.50 -6.32
C PRO A 229 7.12 23.53 -5.19
N ALA A 230 6.32 24.60 -5.35
CA ALA A 230 6.12 25.60 -4.30
C ALA A 230 5.61 24.94 -3.01
N GLU A 231 6.04 25.45 -1.85
CA GLU A 231 5.58 24.92 -0.57
C GLU A 231 4.05 25.03 -0.43
N PRO A 232 3.39 24.09 0.30
CA PRO A 232 1.94 24.06 0.43
C PRO A 232 1.33 25.38 0.92
N LYS A 233 2.00 26.08 1.83
CA LYS A 233 1.51 27.38 2.35
C LYS A 233 1.43 28.45 1.27
N VAL A 234 2.41 28.46 0.35
CA VAL A 234 2.46 29.41 -0.77
C VAL A 234 1.50 28.97 -1.87
N PHE A 235 1.47 27.67 -2.16
CA PHE A 235 0.61 27.13 -3.21
C PHE A 235 -0.87 27.14 -2.84
N ARG A 236 -1.22 27.17 -1.55
CA ARG A 236 -2.60 27.19 -1.03
C ARG A 236 -3.47 28.24 -1.73
N ASP A 237 -3.05 29.49 -1.72
CA ASP A 237 -3.87 30.58 -2.24
C ASP A 237 -3.97 30.52 -3.77
N CYS A 238 -2.89 30.11 -4.43
CA CYS A 238 -2.89 29.82 -5.87
C CYS A 238 -3.87 28.69 -6.21
N PHE A 239 -3.86 27.58 -5.47
CA PHE A 239 -4.79 26.46 -5.65
C PHE A 239 -6.24 26.93 -5.52
N LEU A 240 -6.57 27.67 -4.45
CA LEU A 240 -7.93 28.17 -4.24
C LEU A 240 -8.36 29.16 -5.33
N GLN A 241 -7.45 29.99 -5.82
CA GLN A 241 -7.72 30.88 -6.96
C GLN A 241 -7.99 30.09 -8.24
N LEU A 242 -7.16 29.08 -8.55
CA LEU A 242 -7.35 28.22 -9.73
C LEU A 242 -8.69 27.48 -9.70
N THR A 243 -9.15 27.03 -8.52
CA THR A 243 -10.47 26.36 -8.39
C THR A 243 -11.67 27.28 -8.63
N LYS A 244 -11.47 28.60 -8.60
CA LYS A 244 -12.51 29.63 -8.81
C LYS A 244 -12.39 30.32 -10.17
N SER A 245 -11.28 30.14 -10.87
CA SER A 245 -10.97 30.83 -12.12
C SER A 245 -11.51 30.06 -13.31
N SER A 246 -12.07 30.75 -14.30
CA SER A 246 -12.35 30.14 -15.58
C SER A 246 -11.04 29.88 -16.35
N LEU A 247 -11.08 29.02 -17.37
CA LEU A 247 -9.93 28.81 -18.26
C LEU A 247 -9.47 30.13 -18.94
N GLN A 248 -10.39 31.07 -19.16
CA GLN A 248 -10.08 32.38 -19.73
C GLN A 248 -9.27 33.25 -18.76
N ASP A 249 -9.63 33.20 -17.47
CA ASP A 249 -8.90 33.92 -16.42
C ASP A 249 -7.48 33.37 -16.29
N ILE A 250 -7.33 32.04 -16.34
CA ILE A 250 -6.02 31.35 -16.26
C ILE A 250 -5.08 31.76 -17.40
N ALA A 251 -5.59 31.90 -18.63
CA ALA A 251 -4.79 32.30 -19.78
C ALA A 251 -4.36 33.79 -19.75
N SER A 252 -4.96 34.57 -18.85
CA SER A 252 -4.76 36.02 -18.74
C SER A 252 -3.87 36.42 -17.55
N PHE A 253 -3.45 35.46 -16.71
CA PHE A 253 -2.45 35.63 -15.65
C PHE A 253 -1.03 35.48 -16.20
#